data_AF-A0A4D9CWI1-F1
#
_entry.id   AF-A0A4D9CWI1-F1
#
_cell.length_a   1.000
_cell.length_b   1.000
_cell.length_c   1.000
_cell.angle_alpha   90.00
_cell.angle_beta   90.00
_cell.angle_gamma   90.00
#
_symmetry.space_group_name_H-M   'P 1'
#
loop_
_entity.id
_entity.type
_entity.pdbx_description
1 polymer ?
#
loop_
_entity_poly.entity_id
_entity_poly.type
_entity_poly.pdbx_seq_one_letter_code
_entity_poly.pdbx_strand_id
1 'polypeptide(L)'
;MTLEGAAEVLASIFRGYHSSSSNSLPPSLLPSLPPFQRVPPGNEPSPSLEGSACLYVLLYPPPSSALLTPPSFYVGETESARQRLAQHRATHKKKSRIPESDLEALFVPVASKTEARNLEALLINALARRGFPLSSEADGRRAVGR
;
A
#
# COMPACT_ATOMS: atom_id res chain seq x y z
N MET A 1 10.11 6.58 -9.95
CA MET A 1 9.68 5.81 -8.76
C MET A 1 8.64 4.81 -9.22
N THR A 2 8.84 3.53 -8.95
CA THR A 2 7.98 2.43 -9.43
C THR A 2 7.36 1.69 -8.25
N LEU A 3 6.28 0.96 -8.50
CA LEU A 3 5.68 0.07 -7.51
C LEU A 3 6.65 -1.00 -7.01
N GLU A 4 7.63 -1.40 -7.82
CA GLU A 4 8.68 -2.34 -7.43
C GLU A 4 9.54 -1.81 -6.28
N GLY A 5 9.94 -0.54 -6.33
CA GLY A 5 10.70 0.07 -5.22
C GLY A 5 9.91 0.09 -3.92
N ALA A 6 8.59 0.32 -3.99
CA ALA A 6 7.72 0.21 -2.81
C ALA A 6 7.56 -1.24 -2.34
N ALA A 7 7.48 -2.20 -3.27
CA ALA A 7 7.44 -3.63 -2.95
C ALA A 7 8.71 -4.10 -2.24
N GLU A 8 9.89 -3.61 -2.63
CA GLU A 8 11.16 -3.90 -1.95
C GLU A 8 11.20 -3.35 -0.52
N VAL A 9 10.72 -2.12 -0.32
CA VAL A 9 10.62 -1.51 1.02
C VAL A 9 9.66 -2.33 1.89
N LEU A 10 8.48 -2.65 1.35
CA LEU A 10 7.48 -3.49 2.00
C LEU A 10 8.06 -4.84 2.41
N ALA A 11 8.75 -5.53 1.49
CA ALA A 11 9.44 -6.78 1.75
C ALA A 11 10.48 -6.68 2.88
N SER A 12 11.28 -5.61 2.87
CA SER A 12 12.28 -5.35 3.90
C SER A 12 11.65 -5.13 5.28
N ILE A 13 10.54 -4.38 5.35
CA ILE A 13 9.82 -4.11 6.60
C ILE A 13 9.18 -5.38 7.12
N PHE A 14 8.52 -6.15 6.26
CA PHE A 14 7.88 -7.40 6.61
C PHE A 14 8.88 -8.41 7.16
N ARG A 15 10.03 -8.57 6.49
CA ARG A 15 11.13 -9.43 6.96
C ARG A 15 11.64 -9.01 8.34
N GLY A 16 11.86 -7.71 8.54
CA GLY A 16 12.33 -7.18 9.81
C GLY A 16 11.33 -7.38 10.95
N TYR A 17 10.04 -7.18 10.68
CA TYR A 17 8.96 -7.35 11.66
C TYR A 17 8.88 -8.80 12.16
N HIS A 18 8.87 -9.77 11.25
CA HIS A 18 8.82 -11.19 11.64
C HIS A 18 10.15 -11.70 12.23
N SER A 19 11.29 -11.16 11.82
CA SER A 19 12.59 -11.53 12.40
C SER A 19 12.72 -11.06 13.86
N SER A 20 12.13 -9.92 14.21
CA SER A 20 12.10 -9.42 15.59
C SER A 20 11.07 -10.14 16.47
N SER A 21 10.04 -10.75 15.86
CA SER A 21 9.00 -11.50 16.59
C SER A 21 9.26 -13.00 16.71
N SER A 22 10.25 -13.56 15.99
CA SER A 22 10.56 -14.99 16.02
C SER A 22 11.88 -15.27 16.73
N ASN A 23 11.79 -15.89 17.90
CA ASN A 23 12.89 -16.65 18.47
C ASN A 23 13.15 -17.85 17.53
N SER A 24 14.28 -17.82 16.81
CA SER A 24 14.87 -18.92 16.02
C SER A 24 13.95 -19.69 15.05
N LEU A 25 13.93 -19.28 13.77
CA LEU A 25 13.55 -20.16 12.65
C LEU A 25 14.80 -20.51 11.81
N PRO A 26 14.95 -21.78 11.36
CA PRO A 26 16.12 -22.24 10.64
C PRO A 26 16.24 -21.59 9.25
N PRO A 27 17.49 -21.40 8.74
CA PRO A 27 17.79 -20.65 7.51
C PRO A 27 17.28 -21.30 6.20
N SER A 28 16.65 -22.47 6.25
CA SER A 28 16.03 -23.13 5.10
C SER A 28 14.61 -22.65 4.78
N LEU A 29 14.00 -21.86 5.68
CA LEU A 29 12.71 -21.21 5.48
C LEU A 29 12.93 -19.69 5.41
N LEU A 30 13.77 -19.23 4.48
CA LEU A 30 13.66 -17.84 4.04
C LEU A 30 12.19 -17.65 3.66
N PRO A 31 11.43 -16.73 4.30
CA PRO A 31 10.14 -16.40 3.77
C PRO A 31 10.43 -15.85 2.38
N SER A 32 10.06 -16.62 1.36
CA SER A 32 9.67 -16.04 0.07
C SER A 32 8.91 -14.77 0.39
N LEU A 33 9.20 -13.68 -0.32
CA LEU A 33 8.47 -12.41 -0.21
C LEU A 33 7.02 -12.69 0.25
N PRO A 34 6.51 -12.02 1.31
CA PRO A 34 5.16 -12.31 1.78
C PRO A 34 4.26 -12.35 0.56
N PRO A 35 3.37 -13.34 0.40
CA PRO A 35 2.62 -13.52 -0.83
C PRO A 35 1.77 -12.27 -1.04
N PHE A 36 2.34 -11.31 -1.77
CA PHE A 36 1.71 -10.05 -2.04
C PHE A 36 0.98 -10.21 -3.35
N GLN A 37 -0.27 -9.78 -3.37
CA GLN A 37 -1.02 -9.75 -4.60
C GLN A 37 -0.85 -8.39 -5.25
N ARG A 38 -0.20 -8.38 -6.42
CA ARG A 38 -0.25 -7.23 -7.32
C ARG A 38 -1.59 -7.24 -8.05
N VAL A 39 -2.29 -6.12 -7.98
CA VAL A 39 -3.57 -5.89 -8.67
C VAL A 39 -3.32 -4.79 -9.70
N PRO A 40 -3.22 -5.15 -10.99
CA PRO A 40 -3.04 -4.18 -12.06
C PRO A 40 -4.22 -3.19 -12.18
N PRO A 41 -4.00 -2.09 -12.91
CA PRO A 41 -5.06 -1.22 -13.39
C PRO A 41 -6.27 -1.98 -13.96
N GLY A 42 -7.48 -1.66 -13.49
CA GLY A 42 -8.74 -2.28 -13.94
C GLY A 42 -9.02 -3.70 -13.43
N ASN A 43 -8.08 -4.35 -12.74
CA ASN A 43 -8.27 -5.69 -12.20
C ASN A 43 -8.86 -5.66 -10.78
N GLU A 44 -9.39 -6.78 -10.33
CA GLU A 44 -9.89 -6.94 -8.96
C GLU A 44 -8.90 -7.74 -8.10
N PRO A 45 -8.83 -7.47 -6.78
CA PRO A 45 -8.09 -8.32 -5.85
C PRO A 45 -8.71 -9.72 -5.76
N SER A 46 -7.89 -10.68 -5.32
CA SER A 46 -8.31 -12.07 -5.19
C SER A 46 -9.37 -12.19 -4.11
N PRO A 47 -10.40 -13.03 -4.30
CA PRO A 47 -11.44 -13.25 -3.28
C PRO A 47 -10.90 -13.71 -1.93
N SER A 48 -9.73 -14.34 -1.90
CA SER A 48 -9.05 -14.79 -0.68
C SER A 48 -8.62 -13.65 0.26
N LEU A 49 -8.59 -12.39 -0.22
CA LEU A 49 -8.28 -11.23 0.61
C LEU A 49 -9.50 -10.66 1.33
N GLU A 50 -10.71 -11.12 0.99
CA GLU A 50 -11.93 -10.68 1.65
C GLU A 50 -12.08 -11.34 3.02
N GLY A 51 -12.36 -10.54 4.05
CA GLY A 51 -12.44 -10.99 5.44
C GLY A 51 -11.09 -11.24 6.11
N SER A 52 -9.97 -10.99 5.43
CA SER A 52 -8.62 -11.14 5.97
C SER A 52 -7.99 -9.78 6.22
N ALA A 53 -7.32 -9.60 7.36
CA ALA A 53 -6.56 -8.38 7.61
C ALA A 53 -5.45 -8.24 6.56
N CYS A 54 -5.44 -7.11 5.86
CA CYS A 54 -4.51 -6.84 4.77
C CYS A 54 -3.90 -5.45 4.93
N LEU A 55 -2.60 -5.36 4.71
CA LEU A 55 -1.91 -4.11 4.40
C LEU A 55 -1.96 -3.91 2.88
N TYR A 56 -2.16 -2.69 2.41
CA TYR A 56 -2.09 -2.39 0.98
C TYR A 56 -1.33 -1.11 0.67
N VAL A 57 -0.77 -1.09 -0.53
CA VAL A 57 -0.08 0.07 -1.11
C VAL A 57 -0.72 0.38 -2.46
N LEU A 58 -1.15 1.62 -2.67
CA LEU A 58 -1.62 2.12 -3.95
C LEU A 58 -0.59 3.05 -4.58
N LEU A 59 -0.40 2.93 -5.89
CA LEU A 59 0.35 3.90 -6.68
C LEU A 59 -0.64 4.86 -7.35
N TYR A 60 -0.58 6.13 -6.95
CA TYR A 60 -1.29 7.21 -7.62
C TYR A 60 -0.42 7.77 -8.75
N PRO A 61 -0.83 7.60 -10.01
CA PRO A 61 -0.14 8.25 -11.11
C PRO A 61 -0.33 9.77 -11.01
N PRO A 62 0.64 10.56 -11.52
CA PRO A 62 0.51 12.01 -11.53
C PRO A 62 -0.67 12.44 -12.41
N PRO A 63 -1.37 13.53 -12.05
CA PRO A 63 -2.44 14.06 -12.88
C PRO A 63 -1.89 14.44 -14.25
N SER A 64 -2.67 14.19 -15.31
CA SER A 64 -2.24 14.42 -16.70
C SER A 64 -1.78 15.86 -16.98
N SER A 65 -2.23 16.82 -16.17
CA SER A 65 -1.84 18.24 -16.26
C SER A 65 -0.51 18.57 -15.57
N ALA A 66 0.10 17.63 -14.84
CA ALA A 66 1.31 17.84 -14.06
C ALA A 66 2.35 16.74 -14.35
N LEU A 67 2.83 16.70 -15.60
CA LEU A 67 3.86 15.77 -16.09
C LEU A 67 5.18 15.81 -15.27
N LEU A 68 5.41 16.88 -14.50
CA LEU A 68 6.59 17.04 -13.64
C LEU A 68 6.38 16.54 -12.21
N THR A 69 5.15 16.21 -11.82
CA THR A 69 4.87 15.69 -10.48
C THR A 69 5.21 14.19 -10.45
N PRO A 70 6.02 13.71 -9.49
CA PRO A 70 6.26 12.29 -9.35
C PRO A 70 4.98 11.58 -8.89
N PRO A 71 4.81 10.28 -9.19
CA PRO A 71 3.72 9.50 -8.63
C PRO A 71 3.85 9.43 -7.10
N SER A 72 2.71 9.29 -6.43
CA SER A 72 2.66 9.18 -4.96
C SER A 72 2.12 7.82 -4.54
N PHE A 73 2.48 7.41 -3.33
CA PHE A 73 2.06 6.15 -2.74
C PHE A 73 1.07 6.39 -1.62
N TYR A 74 0.04 5.57 -1.54
CA TYR A 74 -0.84 5.53 -0.38
C TYR A 74 -0.73 4.18 0.29
N VAL A 75 -0.62 4.20 1.61
CA VAL A 75 -0.56 2.99 2.43
C VAL A 75 -1.80 2.97 3.30
N GLY A 76 -2.43 1.80 3.44
CA GLY A 76 -3.54 1.63 4.35
C GLY A 76 -3.74 0.17 4.74
N GLU A 77 -4.64 -0.05 5.69
CA GLU A 77 -5.13 -1.38 6.05
C GLU A 77 -6.60 -1.59 5.68
N THR A 78 -6.98 -2.84 5.46
CA THR A 78 -8.37 -3.23 5.20
C THR A 78 -8.62 -4.70 5.52
N GLU A 79 -9.89 -5.06 5.69
CA GLU A 79 -10.35 -6.46 5.65
C GLU A 79 -11.16 -6.77 4.39
N SER A 80 -11.42 -5.75 3.56
CA SER A 80 -12.26 -5.86 2.36
C SER A 80 -11.53 -5.22 1.18
N ALA A 81 -10.60 -5.97 0.58
CA ALA A 81 -9.71 -5.48 -0.47
C ALA A 81 -10.48 -4.89 -1.67
N ARG A 82 -11.53 -5.58 -2.13
CA ARG A 82 -12.39 -5.15 -3.25
C ARG A 82 -13.11 -3.86 -2.93
N GLN A 83 -13.75 -3.79 -1.76
CA GLN A 83 -14.49 -2.60 -1.34
C GLN A 83 -13.55 -1.39 -1.21
N ARG A 84 -12.37 -1.58 -0.60
CA ARG A 84 -11.40 -0.51 -0.39
C ARG A 84 -10.79 -0.02 -1.70
N LEU A 85 -10.45 -0.92 -2.62
CA LEU A 85 -9.94 -0.55 -3.94
C LEU A 85 -11.01 0.19 -4.76
N ALA A 86 -12.25 -0.30 -4.76
CA ALA A 86 -13.36 0.36 -5.44
C ALA A 86 -13.60 1.78 -4.89
N GLN A 87 -13.53 1.96 -3.57
CA GLN A 87 -13.66 3.28 -2.92
C GLN A 87 -12.54 4.24 -3.36
N HIS A 88 -11.29 3.76 -3.43
CA HIS A 88 -10.16 4.55 -3.88
C HIS A 88 -10.28 4.95 -5.35
N ARG A 89 -10.65 4.01 -6.23
CA ARG A 89 -10.91 4.28 -7.66
C ARG A 89 -11.99 5.35 -7.84
N ALA A 90 -13.11 5.21 -7.14
CA ALA A 90 -14.22 6.16 -7.20
C ALA A 90 -13.85 7.56 -6.67
N THR A 91 -13.07 7.63 -5.58
CA THR A 91 -12.60 8.90 -5.00
C THR A 91 -11.59 9.59 -5.91
N HIS A 92 -10.66 8.82 -6.48
CA HIS A 92 -9.60 9.36 -7.32
C HIS A 92 -10.13 9.89 -8.67
N LYS A 93 -11.13 9.21 -9.26
CA LYS A 93 -11.86 9.70 -10.44
C LYS A 93 -12.39 11.12 -10.23
N LYS A 94 -12.99 11.38 -9.06
CA LYS A 94 -13.59 12.69 -8.73
C LYS A 94 -12.54 13.79 -8.56
N LYS A 95 -11.35 13.46 -8.01
CA LYS A 95 -10.33 14.45 -7.66
C LYS A 95 -9.34 14.74 -8.79
N SER A 96 -8.91 13.73 -9.54
CA SER A 96 -7.74 13.85 -10.40
C SER A 96 -8.05 13.82 -11.90
N ARG A 97 -9.33 13.61 -12.30
CA ARG A 97 -9.75 13.35 -13.70
C ARG A 97 -8.98 12.21 -14.40
N ILE A 98 -8.29 11.37 -13.63
CA ILE A 98 -7.61 10.18 -14.12
C ILE A 98 -8.67 9.05 -14.21
N PRO A 99 -8.64 8.21 -15.25
CA PRO A 99 -9.48 7.01 -15.33
C PRO A 99 -9.46 6.17 -14.05
N GLU A 100 -10.62 5.65 -13.64
CA GLU A 100 -10.76 4.74 -12.47
C GLU A 100 -9.83 3.53 -12.55
N SER A 101 -9.45 3.17 -13.76
CA SER A 101 -8.64 2.01 -14.07
C SER A 101 -7.19 2.19 -13.65
N ASP A 102 -6.61 3.39 -13.59
CA ASP A 102 -5.15 3.56 -13.56
C ASP A 102 -4.49 3.33 -12.18
N LEU A 103 -5.28 2.97 -11.16
CA LEU A 103 -4.72 2.64 -9.85
C LEU A 103 -4.15 1.23 -9.83
N GLU A 104 -2.85 1.16 -9.59
CA GLU A 104 -2.15 -0.07 -9.31
C GLU A 104 -2.04 -0.29 -7.81
N ALA A 105 -2.26 -1.53 -7.36
CA ALA A 105 -2.26 -1.88 -5.95
C ALA A 105 -1.38 -3.09 -5.62
N LEU A 106 -0.80 -3.09 -4.43
CA LEU A 106 -0.23 -4.26 -3.78
C LEU A 106 -1.03 -4.55 -2.52
N PHE A 107 -1.46 -5.79 -2.33
CA PHE A 107 -2.08 -6.26 -1.10
C PHE A 107 -1.20 -7.32 -0.44
N VAL A 108 -1.03 -7.22 0.87
CA VAL A 108 -0.29 -8.16 1.70
C VAL A 108 -1.22 -8.66 2.79
N PRO A 109 -1.63 -9.94 2.76
CA PRO A 109 -2.37 -10.52 3.87
C PRO A 109 -1.47 -10.59 5.10
N VAL A 110 -2.02 -10.29 6.28
CA VAL A 110 -1.33 -10.32 7.57
C VAL A 110 -2.14 -11.10 8.59
N ALA A 111 -1.53 -11.50 9.70
CA ALA A 111 -2.19 -12.39 10.67
C ALA A 111 -3.28 -11.68 11.49
N SER A 112 -3.20 -10.36 11.65
CA SER A 112 -4.18 -9.60 12.44
C SER A 112 -4.26 -8.12 12.06
N LYS A 113 -5.37 -7.47 12.47
CA LYS A 113 -5.51 -5.99 12.37
C LYS A 113 -4.41 -5.24 13.09
N THR A 114 -4.01 -5.73 14.27
CA THR A 114 -2.94 -5.11 15.06
C THR A 114 -1.63 -5.14 14.29
N GLU A 115 -1.33 -6.26 13.64
CA GLU A 115 -0.16 -6.38 12.78
C GLU A 115 -0.27 -5.48 11.54
N ALA A 116 -1.42 -5.43 10.87
CA ALA A 116 -1.65 -4.53 9.73
C ALA A 116 -1.34 -3.08 10.10
N ARG A 117 -1.89 -2.60 11.23
CA ARG A 117 -1.68 -1.24 11.72
C ARG A 117 -0.23 -0.94 12.11
N ASN A 118 0.46 -1.90 12.73
CA ASN A 118 1.87 -1.75 13.07
C ASN A 118 2.74 -1.68 11.80
N LEU A 119 2.49 -2.57 10.84
CA LEU A 119 3.21 -2.60 9.57
C LEU A 119 2.92 -1.37 8.71
N GLU A 120 1.69 -0.86 8.71
CA GLU A 120 1.29 0.39 8.06
C GLU A 120 2.17 1.55 8.56
N ALA A 121 2.21 1.75 9.87
CA ALA A 121 3.01 2.83 10.47
C ALA A 121 4.51 2.67 10.14
N LEU A 122 5.05 1.45 10.18
CA LEU A 122 6.44 1.18 9.82
C LEU A 122 6.70 1.46 8.34
N LEU A 123 5.79 1.06 7.45
CA LEU A 123 5.93 1.23 6.02
C LEU A 123 5.84 2.69 5.59
N ILE A 124 4.87 3.45 6.13
CA ILE A 124 4.75 4.90 5.93
C ILE A 124 6.07 5.58 6.29
N ASN A 125 6.60 5.30 7.48
CA ASN A 125 7.86 5.88 7.94
C ASN A 125 9.06 5.45 7.08
N ALA A 126 9.09 4.20 6.61
CA ALA A 126 10.16 3.69 5.76
C ALA A 126 10.15 4.33 4.36
N LEU A 127 8.97 4.46 3.76
CA LEU A 127 8.78 5.12 2.46
C LEU A 127 9.14 6.61 2.56
N ALA A 128 8.67 7.31 3.60
CA ALA A 128 9.00 8.71 3.84
C ALA A 128 10.51 8.94 3.97
N ARG A 129 11.20 8.12 4.79
CA ARG A 129 12.66 8.21 4.99
C ARG A 129 13.47 7.93 3.72
N ARG A 130 12.92 7.13 2.80
CA ARG A 130 13.54 6.84 1.50
C ARG A 130 13.13 7.85 0.41
N GLY A 131 12.38 8.90 0.76
CA GLY A 131 12.01 9.97 -0.16
C GLY A 131 10.86 9.63 -1.11
N PHE A 132 10.08 8.58 -0.82
CA PHE A 132 8.89 8.28 -1.61
C PHE A 132 7.76 9.26 -1.24
N PRO A 133 7.14 9.95 -2.22
CA PRO A 133 5.99 10.82 -1.97
C PRO A 133 4.82 10.01 -1.45
N LEU A 134 4.26 10.40 -0.32
CA LEU A 134 3.11 9.74 0.30
C LEU A 134 1.85 10.60 0.14
N SER A 135 0.76 9.99 -0.31
CA SER A 135 -0.57 10.58 -0.29
C SER A 135 -1.30 10.14 0.98
N SER A 136 -1.94 11.10 1.66
CA SER A 136 -2.83 10.81 2.78
C SER A 136 -4.28 11.06 2.40
N GLU A 137 -5.20 10.20 2.83
CA GLU A 137 -6.64 10.49 2.73
C GLU A 137 -7.05 11.70 3.58
N ALA A 138 -6.19 12.12 4.52
CA ALA A 138 -6.37 13.31 5.36
C ALA A 138 -6.27 14.63 4.58
N ASP A 139 -5.82 14.65 3.32
CA ASP A 139 -5.83 15.86 2.46
C ASP A 139 -7.24 16.25 1.97
N GLY A 140 -8.29 15.75 2.62
CA GLY A 140 -9.63 16.35 2.64
C GLY A 140 -9.88 17.28 3.83
N ARG A 141 -8.98 17.32 4.82
CA ARG A 141 -9.05 18.22 5.97
C ARG A 141 -7.92 19.22 5.84
N ARG A 142 -8.24 20.34 5.19
CA ARG A 142 -7.46 21.59 5.17
C ARG A 142 -6.53 21.68 6.38
N ALA A 143 -5.21 21.62 6.14
CA ALA A 143 -4.28 22.34 6.99
C ALA A 143 -4.47 23.84 6.72
N VAL A 144 -5.54 24.41 7.27
CA VAL A 144 -5.56 25.83 7.62
C VAL A 144 -5.25 25.88 9.11
N GLY A 145 -4.09 26.43 9.43
CA GLY A 145 -3.55 26.57 10.77
C GLY A 145 -2.03 26.50 10.66
N ARG A 146 -1.27 27.59 10.64
CA ARG A 146 -1.52 28.96 11.11
C ARG A 146 -0.85 29.96 10.16
#